data_AF-A0A7Y2T1N9-F1
#
_entry.id   AF-A0A7Y2T1N9-F1
#
_cell.length_a   1.000
_cell.length_b   1.000
_cell.length_c   1.000
_cell.angle_alpha   90.00
_cell.angle_beta   90.00
_cell.angle_gamma   90.00
#
_symmetry.space_group_name_H-M   'P 1'
#
loop_
_entity.id
_entity.type
_entity.pdbx_description
1 polymer ?
#
loop_
_entity_poly.entity_id
_entity_poly.type
_entity_poly.pdbx_seq_one_letter_code
_entity_poly.pdbx_strand_id
1 'polypeptide(L)'
;IGGGILGYAQFPGGNAATDGIVVSPQYFGTTGFVSAPFDGGRTTTHEVGHWLNLRHIWGDGRCNRDDFVADTPKSDRPNYGCPSFPTVHCRSTDMTMNYMDYVDDGCMYMFSNGQKERMRAIFTAGGPRDSFIN
;
A
#
# COMPACT_ATOMS: atom_id res chain seq x y z
N ILE A 1 2.56 -18.02 4.13
CA ILE A 1 2.01 -17.29 2.96
C ILE A 1 2.06 -18.22 1.75
N GLY A 2 1.04 -18.19 0.89
CA GLY A 2 0.95 -19.02 -0.32
C GLY A 2 -0.05 -18.43 -1.32
N GLY A 3 -0.09 -18.96 -2.55
CA GLY A 3 -1.06 -18.53 -3.57
C GLY A 3 -0.74 -17.21 -4.29
N GLY A 4 0.53 -16.79 -4.32
CA GLY A 4 0.95 -15.54 -5.01
C GLY A 4 0.85 -14.27 -4.18
N ILE A 5 0.46 -14.38 -2.91
CA ILE A 5 0.49 -13.27 -1.94
C ILE A 5 1.94 -13.02 -1.51
N LEU A 6 2.39 -11.76 -1.50
CA LEU A 6 3.76 -11.39 -1.10
C LEU A 6 3.84 -11.10 0.41
N GLY A 7 2.87 -10.36 0.91
CA GLY A 7 2.70 -9.98 2.31
C GLY A 7 1.22 -9.76 2.66
N TYR A 8 0.95 -9.45 3.92
CA TYR A 8 -0.34 -8.94 4.36
C TYR A 8 -0.17 -8.09 5.63
N ALA A 9 -1.13 -7.21 5.87
CA ALA A 9 -1.18 -6.35 7.04
C ALA A 9 -2.52 -6.47 7.77
N GLN A 10 -2.50 -6.17 9.07
CA GLN A 10 -3.71 -5.88 9.83
C GLN A 10 -3.94 -4.37 9.88
N PHE A 11 -5.12 -3.92 9.43
CA PHE A 11 -5.55 -2.52 9.56
C PHE A 11 -5.74 -2.11 11.03
N PRO A 12 -5.64 -0.81 11.37
CA PRO A 12 -5.93 -0.31 12.70
C PRO A 12 -7.32 -0.70 13.20
N GLY A 13 -7.44 -0.96 14.50
CA GLY A 13 -8.69 -1.40 15.15
C GLY A 13 -8.91 -2.92 15.16
N GLY A 14 -7.99 -3.70 14.57
CA GLY A 14 -7.96 -5.15 14.69
C GLY A 14 -7.52 -5.65 16.07
N ASN A 15 -7.40 -6.97 16.21
CA ASN A 15 -6.96 -7.61 17.45
C ASN A 15 -5.48 -7.29 17.74
N ALA A 16 -5.17 -6.80 18.94
CA ALA A 16 -3.80 -6.48 19.35
C ALA A 16 -2.84 -7.67 19.27
N ALA A 17 -3.32 -8.91 19.47
CA ALA A 17 -2.49 -10.10 19.41
C ALA A 17 -1.97 -10.43 18.00
N THR A 18 -2.56 -9.84 16.97
CA THR A 18 -2.23 -10.06 15.55
C THR A 18 -1.95 -8.75 14.81
N ASP A 19 -1.79 -7.64 15.53
CA ASP A 19 -1.43 -6.36 14.91
C ASP A 19 0.00 -6.40 14.35
N GLY A 20 0.13 -5.94 13.11
CA GLY A 20 1.41 -5.92 12.40
C GLY A 20 1.26 -6.26 10.94
N ILE A 21 2.40 -6.64 10.36
CA ILE A 21 2.53 -7.07 8.98
C ILE A 21 3.26 -8.42 8.93
N VAL A 22 3.03 -9.17 7.87
CA VAL A 22 3.80 -10.37 7.53
C VAL A 22 4.25 -10.23 6.09
N VAL A 23 5.53 -10.49 5.84
CA VAL A 23 6.12 -10.46 4.51
C VAL A 23 6.82 -11.79 4.27
N SER A 24 6.65 -12.37 3.08
CA SER A 24 7.33 -13.62 2.75
C SER A 24 8.84 -13.39 2.66
N PRO A 25 9.68 -14.36 3.06
CA PRO A 25 11.13 -14.18 3.12
C PRO A 25 11.76 -13.71 1.81
N GLN A 26 11.23 -14.16 0.65
CA GLN A 26 11.74 -13.79 -0.68
C GLN A 26 11.50 -12.31 -1.05
N TYR A 27 10.67 -11.59 -0.31
CA TYR A 27 10.23 -10.22 -0.63
C TYR A 27 10.52 -9.24 0.51
N PHE A 28 11.40 -9.63 1.44
CA PHE A 28 11.76 -8.83 2.61
C PHE A 28 13.20 -8.31 2.52
N GLY A 29 13.33 -6.99 2.51
CA GLY A 29 14.63 -6.30 2.38
C GLY A 29 15.08 -6.15 0.93
N THR A 30 16.37 -5.87 0.74
CA THR A 30 16.98 -5.57 -0.57
C THR A 30 18.25 -6.36 -0.85
N THR A 31 18.63 -7.26 0.05
CA THR A 31 19.86 -8.06 -0.05
C THR A 31 19.61 -9.46 0.51
N GLY A 32 20.42 -10.43 0.09
CA GLY A 32 20.31 -11.81 0.57
C GLY A 32 19.27 -12.62 -0.21
N PHE A 33 18.36 -13.28 0.51
CA PHE A 33 17.35 -14.18 -0.06
C PHE A 33 16.14 -13.42 -0.60
N VAL A 34 16.37 -12.50 -1.54
CA VAL A 34 15.31 -11.72 -2.19
C VAL A 34 15.10 -12.19 -3.64
N SER A 35 13.90 -12.01 -4.17
CA SER A 35 13.52 -12.42 -5.53
C SER A 35 12.90 -11.27 -6.31
N ALA A 36 13.53 -10.91 -7.42
CA ALA A 36 12.93 -10.03 -8.42
C ALA A 36 11.57 -10.59 -8.91
N PRO A 37 10.60 -9.72 -9.28
CA PRO A 37 10.70 -8.25 -9.34
C PRO A 37 10.37 -7.53 -8.02
N PHE A 38 10.28 -8.26 -6.89
CA PHE A 38 9.89 -7.74 -5.58
C PHE A 38 11.06 -7.79 -4.58
N ASP A 39 12.24 -7.36 -5.04
CA ASP A 39 13.52 -7.37 -4.32
C ASP A 39 13.99 -5.95 -3.93
N GLY A 40 13.13 -4.94 -4.08
CA GLY A 40 13.36 -3.57 -3.64
C GLY A 40 12.83 -3.29 -2.23
N GLY A 41 12.24 -4.27 -1.55
CA GLY A 41 11.65 -4.12 -0.21
C GLY A 41 10.35 -3.30 -0.19
N ARG A 42 9.70 -3.09 -1.33
CA ARG A 42 8.48 -2.26 -1.41
C ARG A 42 7.23 -3.02 -1.01
N THR A 43 7.25 -4.36 -1.03
CA THR A 43 6.24 -5.15 -0.32
C THR A 43 6.11 -4.70 1.14
N THR A 44 7.23 -4.52 1.86
CA THR A 44 7.17 -4.01 3.24
C THR A 44 6.59 -2.58 3.30
N THR A 45 6.97 -1.69 2.39
CA THR A 45 6.41 -0.33 2.33
C THR A 45 4.89 -0.35 2.13
N HIS A 46 4.39 -1.20 1.22
CA HIS A 46 2.98 -1.39 0.93
C HIS A 46 2.20 -1.89 2.17
N GLU A 47 2.68 -2.97 2.80
CA GLU A 47 2.02 -3.54 3.99
C GLU A 47 2.04 -2.57 5.18
N VAL A 48 3.13 -1.82 5.38
CA VAL A 48 3.17 -0.76 6.38
C VAL A 48 2.16 0.35 6.05
N GLY A 49 1.95 0.67 4.78
CA GLY A 49 0.88 1.58 4.35
C GLY A 49 -0.50 1.12 4.83
N HIS A 50 -0.84 -0.16 4.67
CA HIS A 50 -2.07 -0.73 5.21
C HIS A 50 -2.14 -0.69 6.74
N TRP A 51 -1.05 -1.05 7.42
CA TRP A 51 -0.94 -0.96 8.88
C TRP A 51 -1.12 0.48 9.39
N LEU A 52 -0.77 1.48 8.56
CA LEU A 52 -0.99 2.91 8.73
C LEU A 52 -2.30 3.43 8.10
N ASN A 53 -3.28 2.56 7.87
CA ASN A 53 -4.64 2.88 7.42
C ASN A 53 -4.81 3.29 5.94
N LEU A 54 -3.84 3.04 5.07
CA LEU A 54 -3.99 3.25 3.63
C LEU A 54 -4.69 2.06 2.97
N ARG A 55 -5.56 2.33 1.99
CA ARG A 55 -6.16 1.30 1.14
C ARG A 55 -5.41 1.24 -0.19
N HIS A 56 -5.63 0.15 -0.92
CA HIS A 56 -5.26 0.09 -2.33
C HIS A 56 -5.85 1.26 -3.12
N ILE A 57 -5.08 1.85 -4.03
CA ILE A 57 -5.50 3.08 -4.74
C ILE A 57 -6.72 2.89 -5.67
N TRP A 58 -7.07 1.65 -6.03
CA TRP A 58 -8.30 1.33 -6.76
C TRP A 58 -9.50 1.05 -5.83
N GLY A 59 -9.33 1.22 -4.52
CA GLY A 59 -10.39 1.11 -3.52
C GLY A 59 -10.98 -0.31 -3.33
N ASP A 60 -10.28 -1.36 -3.76
CA ASP A 60 -10.76 -2.75 -3.72
C ASP A 60 -12.13 -2.94 -4.39
N GLY A 61 -12.39 -2.16 -5.44
CA GLY A 61 -13.59 -2.27 -6.23
C GLY A 61 -13.46 -1.57 -7.58
N ARG A 62 -14.58 -1.48 -8.29
CA ARG A 62 -14.66 -0.72 -9.55
C ARG A 62 -14.68 0.80 -9.25
N CYS A 63 -14.82 1.63 -10.28
CA CYS A 63 -14.83 3.11 -10.23
C CYS A 63 -15.73 3.82 -9.18
N ASN A 64 -16.57 3.09 -8.45
CA ASN A 64 -17.46 3.62 -7.42
C ASN A 64 -16.92 3.38 -5.98
N ARG A 65 -15.76 2.75 -5.84
CA ARG A 65 -15.01 2.64 -4.59
C ARG A 65 -13.86 3.63 -4.60
N ASP A 66 -13.37 3.95 -3.41
CA ASP A 66 -12.35 4.95 -3.18
C ASP A 66 -11.40 4.45 -2.10
N ASP A 67 -10.15 4.92 -2.15
CA ASP A 67 -9.16 4.65 -1.10
C ASP A 67 -9.26 5.65 0.08
N PHE A 68 -10.21 6.59 -0.03
CA PHE A 68 -10.46 7.70 0.89
C PHE A 68 -9.32 8.72 0.96
N VAL A 69 -8.62 8.92 -0.17
CA VAL A 69 -7.58 9.92 -0.33
C VAL A 69 -7.89 10.76 -1.58
N ALA A 70 -8.10 12.06 -1.40
CA ALA A 70 -8.60 12.91 -2.51
C ALA A 70 -7.57 13.18 -3.62
N ASP A 71 -6.27 13.06 -3.33
CA ASP A 71 -5.18 13.31 -4.27
C ASP A 71 -4.64 12.04 -4.95
N THR A 72 -5.26 10.88 -4.73
CA THR A 72 -5.07 9.66 -5.52
C THR A 72 -6.17 9.55 -6.59
N PRO A 73 -5.84 9.54 -7.89
CA PRO A 73 -6.82 9.40 -8.96
C PRO A 73 -7.60 8.08 -8.88
N LYS A 74 -8.89 8.12 -9.23
CA LYS A 74 -9.76 6.93 -9.22
C LYS A 74 -9.30 5.88 -10.23
N SER A 75 -9.18 4.63 -9.78
CA SER A 75 -8.98 3.46 -10.63
C SER A 75 -10.03 2.38 -10.34
N ASP A 76 -10.21 1.42 -11.25
CA ASP A 76 -11.12 0.28 -11.08
C ASP A 76 -10.41 -1.07 -10.87
N ARG A 77 -9.07 -1.07 -10.87
CA ARG A 77 -8.24 -2.27 -10.77
C ARG A 77 -6.81 -1.94 -10.34
N PRO A 78 -6.08 -2.92 -9.80
CA PRO A 78 -4.63 -2.83 -9.66
C PRO A 78 -3.93 -2.78 -11.02
N ASN A 79 -2.78 -2.11 -11.05
CA ASN A 79 -1.80 -2.22 -12.12
C ASN A 79 -0.66 -3.15 -11.69
N TYR A 80 -0.03 -3.83 -12.65
CA TYR A 80 1.05 -4.79 -12.41
C TYR A 80 2.24 -4.54 -13.34
N GLY A 81 3.41 -5.07 -12.99
CA GLY A 81 4.63 -4.87 -13.77
C GLY A 81 5.11 -3.43 -13.69
N CYS A 82 5.57 -2.90 -14.82
CA CYS A 82 5.99 -1.50 -14.97
C CYS A 82 5.20 -0.80 -16.09
N PRO A 83 3.96 -0.36 -15.82
CA PRO A 83 3.11 0.25 -16.84
C PRO A 83 3.71 1.53 -17.43
N SER A 84 3.54 1.75 -18.73
CA SER A 84 3.88 3.02 -19.37
C SER A 84 2.90 4.12 -18.98
N PHE A 85 3.41 5.33 -18.80
CA PHE A 85 2.57 6.51 -18.60
C PHE A 85 2.08 7.08 -19.95
N PRO A 86 0.79 7.45 -20.09
CA PRO A 86 -0.27 7.32 -19.10
C PRO A 86 -0.95 5.94 -19.14
N THR A 87 -1.31 5.42 -17.97
CA THR A 87 -2.31 4.36 -17.81
C THR A 87 -3.60 5.00 -17.32
N VAL A 88 -4.74 4.66 -17.92
CA VAL A 88 -6.01 5.37 -17.70
C VAL A 88 -7.12 4.38 -17.34
N HIS A 89 -7.62 4.46 -16.11
CA HIS A 89 -8.83 3.80 -15.65
C HIS A 89 -9.83 4.82 -15.08
N CYS A 90 -11.12 4.49 -15.08
CA CYS A 90 -12.19 5.38 -14.58
C CYS A 90 -12.18 6.82 -15.11
N ARG A 91 -11.65 7.03 -16.33
CA ARG A 91 -11.46 8.36 -16.96
C ARG A 91 -10.48 9.26 -16.19
N SER A 92 -9.62 8.68 -15.36
CA SER A 92 -8.54 9.36 -14.65
C SER A 92 -7.20 8.71 -15.03
N THR A 93 -6.10 9.43 -14.86
CA THR A 93 -4.76 8.86 -15.09
C THR A 93 -4.30 8.21 -13.79
N ASP A 94 -4.08 6.91 -13.81
CA ASP A 94 -3.69 6.13 -12.64
C ASP A 94 -2.33 6.60 -12.13
N MET A 95 -2.22 6.73 -10.81
CA MET A 95 -0.95 6.97 -10.13
C MET A 95 -0.21 5.64 -9.93
N THR A 96 0.17 4.97 -11.03
CA THR A 96 0.72 3.61 -11.03
C THR A 96 2.00 3.45 -10.19
N MET A 97 2.74 4.55 -9.97
CA MET A 97 3.95 4.59 -9.15
C MET A 97 3.68 4.68 -7.64
N ASN A 98 2.42 4.70 -7.21
CA ASN A 98 2.06 4.77 -5.81
C ASN A 98 2.40 3.45 -5.10
N TYR A 99 2.93 3.52 -3.88
CA TYR A 99 3.22 2.31 -3.09
C TYR A 99 1.98 1.46 -2.79
N MET A 100 0.77 2.02 -2.87
CA MET A 100 -0.50 1.30 -2.65
C MET A 100 -1.13 0.75 -3.94
N ASP A 101 -0.39 0.72 -5.05
CA ASP A 101 -0.71 -0.10 -6.25
C ASP A 101 0.04 -1.45 -6.20
N TYR A 102 -0.13 -2.31 -7.20
CA TYR A 102 0.50 -3.65 -7.30
C TYR A 102 1.61 -3.77 -8.36
N VAL A 103 2.20 -2.63 -8.75
CA VAL A 103 3.34 -2.61 -9.69
C VAL A 103 4.58 -3.26 -9.09
N ASP A 104 5.60 -3.50 -9.92
CA ASP A 104 6.88 -4.04 -9.46
C ASP A 104 7.62 -3.03 -8.57
N ASP A 105 8.50 -3.52 -7.68
CA ASP A 105 9.23 -2.67 -6.72
C ASP A 105 10.04 -1.57 -7.40
N GLY A 106 10.59 -1.85 -8.58
CA GLY A 106 11.34 -0.88 -9.39
C GLY A 106 10.51 0.25 -9.99
N CYS A 107 9.18 0.17 -9.90
CA CYS A 107 8.24 1.08 -10.56
C CYS A 107 7.32 1.83 -9.60
N MET A 108 7.39 1.56 -8.29
CA MET A 108 6.75 2.36 -7.24
C MET A 108 7.77 3.19 -6.44
N TYR A 109 7.43 4.44 -6.15
CA TYR A 109 8.37 5.36 -5.50
C TYR A 109 7.73 6.48 -4.67
N MET A 110 6.40 6.54 -4.52
CA MET A 110 5.77 7.64 -3.79
C MET A 110 4.52 7.27 -3.00
N PHE A 111 4.30 8.03 -1.93
CA PHE A 111 2.98 8.30 -1.35
C PHE A 111 2.55 9.71 -1.74
N SER A 112 1.24 9.96 -1.74
CA SER A 112 0.67 11.30 -1.91
C SER A 112 0.67 12.09 -0.59
N ASN A 113 0.37 13.39 -0.65
CA ASN A 113 0.22 14.20 0.56
C ASN A 113 -1.03 13.79 1.35
N GLY A 114 -2.12 13.47 0.67
CA GLY A 114 -3.34 12.97 1.31
C GLY A 114 -3.14 11.61 2.00
N GLN A 115 -2.33 10.72 1.42
CA GLN A 115 -1.92 9.47 2.08
C GLN A 115 -1.11 9.76 3.35
N LYS A 116 -0.16 10.70 3.30
CA LYS A 116 0.59 11.13 4.50
C LYS A 116 -0.34 11.66 5.59
N GLU A 117 -1.31 12.52 5.24
CA GLU A 117 -2.27 13.06 6.21
C GLU A 117 -3.10 11.94 6.86
N ARG A 118 -3.61 11.00 6.05
CA ARG A 118 -4.36 9.84 6.54
C ARG A 118 -3.54 8.95 7.47
N MET A 119 -2.28 8.69 7.13
CA MET A 119 -1.36 7.93 7.99
C MET A 119 -1.07 8.66 9.31
N ARG A 120 -0.91 9.99 9.30
CA ARG A 120 -0.65 10.76 10.53
C ARG A 120 -1.88 10.85 11.44
N ALA A 121 -3.08 10.82 10.87
CA ALA A 121 -4.32 10.95 11.63
C ALA A 121 -4.53 9.83 12.67
N ILE A 122 -3.96 8.64 12.48
CA ILE A 122 -4.14 7.52 13.43
C ILE A 122 -3.36 7.68 14.73
N PHE A 123 -2.42 8.63 14.77
CA PHE A 123 -1.57 8.94 15.90
C PHE A 123 -2.03 10.18 16.70
N THR A 124 -3.12 10.84 16.29
CA THR A 124 -3.69 11.93 17.09
C THR A 124 -4.29 11.39 18.38
N ALA A 125 -4.42 12.24 19.40
CA ALA A 125 -5.01 11.87 20.69
C ALA A 125 -6.32 11.07 20.53
N GLY A 126 -6.39 9.89 21.15
CA GLY A 126 -7.54 8.97 21.05
C GLY A 126 -7.63 8.18 19.72
N GLY A 127 -6.67 8.35 18.81
CA GLY A 127 -6.52 7.55 17.60
C GLY A 127 -6.03 6.13 17.89
N PRO A 128 -6.19 5.20 16.94
CA PRO A 128 -5.92 3.78 17.19
C PRO A 128 -4.43 3.44 17.40
N ARG A 129 -3.50 4.37 17.13
CA ARG A 129 -2.06 4.22 17.39
C ARG A 129 -1.47 5.38 18.19
N ASP A 130 -2.30 6.15 18.90
CA ASP A 130 -1.89 7.26 19.76
C ASP A 130 -0.77 6.87 20.75
N SER A 131 -0.77 5.63 21.24
CA SER A 131 0.23 5.11 22.17
C SER A 131 1.68 5.11 21.65
N PHE A 132 1.91 5.25 20.34
CA PHE A 132 3.25 5.28 19.74
C PHE A 132 3.93 6.66 19.75
N ILE A 133 3.21 7.73 20.13
CA ILE A 133 3.73 9.11 20.11
C ILE A 133 4.40 9.51 21.44
N ASN A 134 4.39 8.63 22.45
CA ASN A 134 4.91 8.88 23.80
C ASN A 134 6.26 8.23 24.07
#